data_AF-A0A2V6G9U1-F1
#
_entry.id   AF-A0A2V6G9U1-F1
#
_cell.length_a   1.000
_cell.length_b   1.000
_cell.length_c   1.000
_cell.angle_alpha   90.00
_cell.angle_beta   90.00
_cell.angle_gamma   90.00
#
_symmetry.space_group_name_H-M   'P 1'
#
loop_
_entity.id
_entity.type
_entity.pdbx_description
1 polymer ?
#
loop_
_entity_poly.entity_id
_entity_poly.type
_entity_poly.pdbx_seq_one_letter_code
_entity_poly.pdbx_strand_id
1 'polypeptide(L)'
;DWEKLAIEFLQPMLHLPRHPIALARFGIPALCPASLLAKSLFKHEPARALFAGIAAHSFLPLEAVVSSAFALVLGTAGHAVGWPIPRGGSQTIANALAAYLAELGGKIDINHRVENFDDLPKSRAVLLDISPWQFVRIAGNKLPARYRRRLEGFRHAPGIFKIDYALSAPIPWQADVCKRAGTIHLGGTLDEIARAERKIARGQIPEHPFVLVAQQSLFDETRAPQGQHTLWAYCHVPFGCKIDMSERMEAQIERFAPGFRDCILARHKMGAVDLEKSNPNLAGGDISGGATNLAQLIARPILSPTPYRTPLPGIYLCSASTPPGGGVHGMCGYHAARAALKKTLS
;
A
#
# COMPACT_ATOMS: atom_id res chain seq x y z
N ASP A 1 -2.31 -4.29 22.95
CA ASP A 1 -0.91 -4.72 23.12
C ASP A 1 -0.21 -4.59 21.77
N TRP A 2 -0.03 -3.34 21.32
CA TRP A 2 0.46 -3.04 19.97
C TRP A 2 1.89 -3.54 19.78
N GLU A 3 2.77 -3.36 20.77
CA GLU A 3 4.17 -3.79 20.69
C GLU A 3 4.29 -5.30 20.42
N LYS A 4 3.51 -6.13 21.13
CA LYS A 4 3.48 -7.57 20.90
C LYS A 4 2.92 -7.94 19.53
N LEU A 5 1.86 -7.27 19.09
CA LEU A 5 1.20 -7.55 17.80
C LEU A 5 2.03 -7.07 16.60
N ALA A 6 2.69 -5.92 16.70
CA ALA A 6 3.53 -5.37 15.65
C ALA A 6 4.66 -6.34 15.31
N ILE A 7 5.28 -6.96 16.32
CA ILE A 7 6.28 -8.00 16.11
C ILE A 7 5.72 -9.15 15.28
N GLU A 8 4.48 -9.57 15.50
CA GLU A 8 3.85 -10.68 14.76
C GLU A 8 3.44 -10.29 13.33
N PHE A 9 2.91 -9.07 13.12
CA PHE A 9 2.46 -8.59 11.81
C PHE A 9 3.59 -8.26 10.85
N LEU A 10 4.76 -7.93 11.39
CA LEU A 10 5.92 -7.49 10.62
C LEU A 10 6.84 -8.64 10.18
N GLN A 11 6.36 -9.89 10.21
CA GLN A 11 7.09 -11.09 9.77
C GLN A 11 6.22 -11.93 8.80
N PRO A 12 6.80 -12.96 8.14
CA PRO A 12 6.02 -13.90 7.35
C PRO A 12 4.89 -14.52 8.17
N MET A 13 3.69 -14.70 7.59
CA MET A 13 2.54 -15.30 8.29
C MET A 13 2.78 -16.75 8.76
N LEU A 14 3.69 -17.47 8.11
CA LEU A 14 4.11 -18.81 8.51
C LEU A 14 5.33 -18.71 9.42
N HIS A 15 5.08 -18.53 10.71
CA HIS A 15 6.11 -18.49 11.75
C HIS A 15 5.59 -19.08 13.05
N LEU A 16 6.52 -19.37 13.98
CA LEU A 16 6.17 -19.73 15.35
C LEU A 16 5.87 -18.43 16.11
N PRO A 17 4.63 -18.21 16.58
CA PRO A 17 4.27 -16.94 17.22
C PRO A 17 4.96 -16.81 18.58
N ARG A 18 5.54 -15.63 18.83
CA ARG A 18 6.10 -15.29 20.16
C ARG A 18 4.99 -14.98 21.16
N HIS A 19 3.85 -14.51 20.66
CA HIS A 19 2.69 -14.11 21.44
C HIS A 19 1.41 -14.79 20.91
N PRO A 20 1.26 -16.12 21.08
CA PRO A 20 0.16 -16.88 20.49
C PRO A 20 -1.23 -16.40 20.96
N ILE A 21 -1.36 -16.01 22.23
CA ILE A 21 -2.63 -15.51 22.78
C ILE A 21 -3.00 -14.15 22.17
N ALA A 22 -2.02 -13.23 22.05
CA ALA A 22 -2.26 -11.93 21.43
C ALA A 22 -2.62 -12.09 19.95
N LEU A 23 -1.88 -12.95 19.23
CA LEU A 23 -2.14 -13.25 17.83
C LEU A 23 -3.50 -13.93 17.64
N ALA A 24 -3.93 -14.84 18.52
CA ALA A 24 -5.26 -15.46 18.44
C ALA A 24 -6.40 -14.45 18.68
N ARG A 25 -6.25 -13.57 19.68
CA ARG A 25 -7.21 -12.49 19.97
C ARG A 25 -7.37 -11.52 18.80
N PHE A 26 -6.32 -11.31 18.02
CA PHE A 26 -6.37 -10.57 16.77
C PHE A 26 -6.91 -11.40 15.60
N GLY A 27 -6.43 -12.64 15.44
CA GLY A 27 -6.68 -13.49 14.28
C GLY A 27 -8.15 -13.80 14.05
N ILE A 28 -8.89 -14.08 15.13
CA ILE A 28 -10.34 -14.36 15.04
C ILE A 28 -11.11 -13.19 14.41
N PRO A 29 -11.07 -11.96 14.95
CA PRO A 29 -11.75 -10.83 14.32
C PRO A 29 -11.10 -10.41 12.99
N ALA A 30 -9.79 -10.62 12.80
CA ALA A 30 -9.09 -10.29 11.55
C ALA A 30 -9.49 -11.18 10.37
N LEU A 31 -9.97 -12.41 10.60
CA LEU A 31 -10.49 -13.27 9.54
C LEU A 31 -11.91 -12.89 9.11
N CYS A 32 -12.66 -12.13 9.92
CA CYS A 32 -14.03 -11.74 9.61
C CYS A 32 -14.10 -10.75 8.42
N PRO A 33 -15.22 -10.74 7.67
CA PRO A 33 -15.54 -9.63 6.80
C PRO A 33 -15.62 -8.31 7.56
N ALA A 34 -15.04 -7.24 7.01
CA ALA A 34 -15.08 -5.91 7.59
C ALA A 34 -16.52 -5.39 7.75
N SER A 35 -17.39 -5.65 6.77
CA SER A 35 -18.79 -5.23 6.81
C SER A 35 -19.56 -5.89 7.95
N LEU A 36 -19.32 -7.18 8.21
CA LEU A 36 -19.92 -7.91 9.32
C LEU A 36 -19.39 -7.39 10.66
N LEU A 37 -18.07 -7.27 10.78
CA LEU A 37 -17.42 -6.86 12.02
C LEU A 37 -17.78 -5.41 12.40
N ALA A 38 -17.86 -4.50 11.43
CA ALA A 38 -18.30 -3.13 11.67
C ALA A 38 -19.74 -3.09 12.21
N LYS A 39 -20.65 -3.87 11.60
CA LYS A 39 -22.07 -3.92 12.00
C LYS A 39 -22.26 -4.55 13.39
N SER A 40 -21.42 -5.51 13.76
CA SER A 40 -21.49 -6.17 15.07
C SER A 40 -20.85 -5.35 16.20
N LEU A 41 -19.72 -4.69 15.95
CA LEU A 41 -18.99 -3.96 16.99
C LEU A 41 -19.54 -2.55 17.25
N PHE A 42 -20.03 -1.87 16.22
CA PHE A 42 -20.43 -0.47 16.32
C PHE A 42 -21.94 -0.29 16.19
N LYS A 43 -22.52 0.53 17.07
CA LYS A 43 -23.96 0.85 17.07
C LYS A 43 -24.31 1.96 16.06
N HIS A 44 -23.47 2.97 15.95
CA HIS A 44 -23.73 4.17 15.16
C HIS A 44 -23.02 4.15 13.80
N GLU A 45 -23.66 4.78 12.83
CA GLU A 45 -23.21 4.82 11.43
C GLU A 45 -21.82 5.46 11.25
N PRO A 46 -21.44 6.58 11.92
CA PRO A 46 -20.12 7.17 11.74
C PRO A 46 -18.95 6.26 12.12
N ALA A 47 -19.09 5.47 13.19
CA ALA A 47 -18.05 4.54 13.61
C ALA A 47 -17.91 3.35 12.63
N ARG A 48 -19.02 2.92 12.03
CA ARG A 48 -19.01 1.89 10.97
C ARG A 48 -18.34 2.42 9.71
N ALA A 49 -18.64 3.67 9.32
CA ALA A 49 -18.03 4.33 8.16
C ALA A 49 -16.52 4.51 8.35
N LEU A 50 -16.07 4.95 9.53
CA LEU A 50 -14.65 5.05 9.87
C LEU A 50 -13.96 3.68 9.74
N PHE A 51 -14.53 2.63 10.32
CA PHE A 51 -13.97 1.29 10.22
C PHE A 51 -13.90 0.78 8.77
N ALA A 52 -14.96 1.03 7.98
CA ALA A 52 -15.03 0.68 6.57
C ALA A 52 -13.93 1.38 5.74
N GLY A 53 -13.71 2.67 6.00
CA GLY A 53 -12.68 3.45 5.34
C GLY A 53 -11.27 2.91 5.59
N ILE A 54 -10.98 2.51 6.83
CA ILE A 54 -9.69 1.87 7.15
C ILE A 54 -9.61 0.48 6.50
N ALA A 55 -10.69 -0.31 6.51
CA ALA A 55 -10.72 -1.64 5.89
C ALA A 55 -10.52 -1.60 4.36
N ALA A 56 -10.94 -0.51 3.70
CA ALA A 56 -10.76 -0.33 2.25
C ALA A 56 -9.29 -0.32 1.83
N HIS A 57 -8.34 -0.03 2.74
CA HIS A 57 -6.90 -0.22 2.48
C HIS A 57 -6.51 -1.66 2.13
N SER A 58 -7.40 -2.63 2.34
CA SER A 58 -7.23 -4.01 1.86
C SER A 58 -7.33 -4.15 0.34
N PHE A 59 -7.98 -3.23 -0.39
CA PHE A 59 -8.35 -3.40 -1.80
C PHE A 59 -9.24 -4.64 -2.07
N LEU A 60 -9.90 -5.17 -1.05
CA LEU A 60 -10.86 -6.26 -1.15
C LEU A 60 -12.30 -5.71 -1.03
N PRO A 61 -13.30 -6.41 -1.57
CA PRO A 61 -14.68 -6.22 -1.10
C PRO A 61 -14.73 -6.29 0.42
N LEU A 62 -15.48 -5.39 1.06
CA LEU A 62 -15.58 -5.38 2.52
C LEU A 62 -16.31 -6.60 3.09
N GLU A 63 -16.95 -7.40 2.23
CA GLU A 63 -17.54 -8.70 2.55
C GLU A 63 -16.55 -9.86 2.46
N ALA A 64 -15.35 -9.64 1.93
CA ALA A 64 -14.35 -10.69 1.79
C ALA A 64 -13.76 -11.07 3.17
N VAL A 65 -13.47 -12.35 3.33
CA VAL A 65 -12.66 -12.88 4.45
C VAL A 65 -11.31 -12.14 4.47
N VAL A 66 -10.83 -11.80 5.68
CA VAL A 66 -9.61 -11.01 5.94
C VAL A 66 -9.72 -9.50 5.69
N SER A 67 -10.79 -8.98 5.09
CA SER A 67 -10.91 -7.52 4.86
C SER A 67 -10.83 -6.68 6.14
N SER A 68 -11.27 -7.21 7.29
CA SER A 68 -11.17 -6.50 8.58
C SER A 68 -9.75 -6.40 9.12
N ALA A 69 -8.82 -7.27 8.69
CA ALA A 69 -7.46 -7.31 9.22
C ALA A 69 -6.76 -5.95 9.05
N PHE A 70 -6.95 -5.30 7.91
CA PHE A 70 -6.38 -3.97 7.63
C PHE A 70 -6.96 -2.90 8.56
N ALA A 71 -8.27 -2.92 8.81
CA ALA A 71 -8.90 -2.02 9.76
C ALA A 71 -8.37 -2.21 11.18
N LEU A 72 -8.17 -3.45 11.60
CA LEU A 72 -7.65 -3.76 12.93
C LEU A 72 -6.17 -3.39 13.07
N VAL A 73 -5.32 -3.72 12.10
CA VAL A 73 -3.88 -3.37 12.14
C VAL A 73 -3.69 -1.87 12.11
N LEU A 74 -4.25 -1.19 11.10
CA LEU A 74 -4.07 0.25 10.93
C LEU A 74 -4.80 1.03 12.03
N GLY A 75 -6.00 0.61 12.44
CA GLY A 75 -6.73 1.23 13.54
C GLY A 75 -5.99 1.09 14.87
N THR A 76 -5.41 -0.08 15.16
CA THR A 76 -4.60 -0.28 16.37
C THR A 76 -3.32 0.56 16.33
N ALA A 77 -2.63 0.61 15.18
CA ALA A 77 -1.45 1.44 14.99
C ALA A 77 -1.78 2.93 15.24
N GLY A 78 -2.85 3.43 14.62
CA GLY A 78 -3.31 4.80 14.76
C GLY A 78 -3.67 5.15 16.21
N HIS A 79 -4.27 4.24 16.98
CA HIS A 79 -4.53 4.47 18.41
C HIS A 79 -3.28 4.35 19.30
N ALA A 80 -2.32 3.49 18.94
CA ALA A 80 -1.14 3.24 19.76
C ALA A 80 -0.07 4.33 19.62
N VAL A 81 0.17 4.79 18.39
CA VAL A 81 1.29 5.69 18.06
C VAL A 81 0.89 6.87 17.17
N GLY A 82 -0.39 6.99 16.81
CA GLY A 82 -0.87 8.01 15.87
C GLY A 82 -0.47 7.73 14.41
N TRP A 83 -0.54 8.78 13.60
CA TRP A 83 -0.11 8.76 12.19
C TRP A 83 0.94 9.86 11.95
N PRO A 84 2.23 9.60 12.28
CA PRO A 84 3.27 10.60 12.14
C PRO A 84 3.50 10.97 10.67
N ILE A 85 3.78 12.24 10.43
CA ILE A 85 4.08 12.79 9.11
C ILE A 85 5.55 13.26 9.13
N PRO A 86 6.42 12.75 8.23
CA PRO A 86 7.78 13.26 8.12
C PRO A 86 7.73 14.70 7.60
N ARG A 87 8.39 15.63 8.31
CA ARG A 87 8.60 17.00 7.82
C ARG A 87 9.35 16.97 6.49
N GLY A 88 8.90 17.76 5.52
CA GLY A 88 9.34 17.74 4.12
C GLY A 88 8.68 16.62 3.29
N GLY A 89 7.94 15.70 3.90
CA GLY A 89 7.28 14.57 3.23
C GLY A 89 8.13 13.31 3.12
N SER A 90 7.61 12.30 2.40
CA SER A 90 8.20 10.95 2.33
C SER A 90 9.61 10.90 1.74
N GLN A 91 9.99 11.87 0.90
CA GLN A 91 11.34 11.98 0.33
C GLN A 91 12.41 12.09 1.43
N THR A 92 12.11 12.73 2.56
CA THR A 92 13.04 12.84 3.69
C THR A 92 13.46 11.47 4.23
N ILE A 93 12.56 10.48 4.21
CA ILE A 93 12.87 9.10 4.63
C ILE A 93 13.88 8.47 3.67
N ALA A 94 13.64 8.59 2.36
CA ALA A 94 14.55 8.06 1.34
C ALA A 94 15.93 8.74 1.40
N ASN A 95 15.96 10.06 1.59
CA ASN A 95 17.20 10.82 1.73
C ASN A 95 18.00 10.37 2.97
N ALA A 96 17.34 10.17 4.10
CA ALA A 96 17.99 9.70 5.32
C ALA A 96 18.59 8.30 5.14
N LEU A 97 17.85 7.37 4.51
CA LEU A 97 18.34 6.02 4.23
C LEU A 97 19.52 6.04 3.23
N ALA A 98 19.46 6.89 2.20
CA ALA A 98 20.54 7.06 1.24
C ALA A 98 21.81 7.63 1.88
N ALA A 99 21.66 8.64 2.75
CA ALA A 99 22.77 9.22 3.49
C ALA A 99 23.43 8.18 4.42
N TYR A 100 22.63 7.41 5.15
CA TYR A 100 23.14 6.35 6.02
C TYR A 100 23.85 5.24 5.23
N LEU A 101 23.32 4.86 4.06
CA LEU A 101 24.01 3.92 3.17
C LEU A 101 25.39 4.45 2.74
N ALA A 102 25.49 5.73 2.41
CA ALA A 102 26.76 6.36 2.01
C ALA A 102 27.77 6.42 3.17
N GLU A 103 27.31 6.68 4.39
CA GLU A 103 28.15 6.65 5.61
C GLU A 103 28.77 5.26 5.83
N LEU A 104 28.01 4.20 5.52
CA LEU A 104 28.49 2.81 5.56
C LEU A 104 29.38 2.42 4.37
N GLY A 105 29.70 3.36 3.47
CA GLY A 105 30.51 3.12 2.27
C GLY A 105 29.73 2.51 1.09
N GLY A 106 28.40 2.46 1.16
CA GLY A 106 27.55 2.04 0.06
C GLY A 106 27.51 3.05 -1.08
N LYS A 107 27.16 2.58 -2.27
CA LYS A 107 27.03 3.39 -3.49
C LYS A 107 25.60 3.30 -4.03
N ILE A 108 25.13 4.39 -4.63
CA ILE A 108 23.82 4.46 -5.28
C ILE A 108 24.03 4.85 -6.73
N ASP A 109 23.74 3.91 -7.62
CA ASP A 109 23.74 4.15 -9.06
C ASP A 109 22.32 4.48 -9.52
N ILE A 110 22.12 5.70 -10.03
CA ILE A 110 20.85 6.20 -10.58
C ILE A 110 20.90 6.28 -12.11
N ASN A 111 19.75 6.47 -12.75
CA ASN A 111 19.62 6.50 -14.21
C ASN A 111 20.14 5.22 -14.90
N HIS A 112 20.19 4.11 -14.16
CA HIS A 112 20.63 2.82 -14.65
C HIS A 112 19.47 1.83 -14.57
N ARG A 113 18.93 1.45 -15.73
CA ARG A 113 17.85 0.48 -15.81
C ARG A 113 18.41 -0.92 -16.02
N VAL A 114 18.15 -1.80 -15.06
CA VAL A 114 18.47 -3.23 -15.15
C VAL A 114 17.39 -3.94 -15.96
N GLU A 115 17.73 -4.43 -17.15
CA GLU A 115 16.83 -5.19 -18.01
C GLU A 115 17.06 -6.70 -17.91
N ASN A 116 18.27 -7.11 -17.51
CA ASN A 116 18.64 -8.51 -17.32
C ASN A 116 19.77 -8.64 -16.25
N PHE A 117 20.07 -9.86 -15.79
CA PHE A 117 21.11 -10.04 -14.76
C PHE A 117 22.53 -9.75 -15.21
N ASP A 118 22.81 -9.71 -16.51
CA ASP A 118 24.16 -9.42 -17.00
C ASP A 118 24.46 -7.91 -16.89
N ASP A 119 23.44 -7.09 -16.67
CA ASP A 119 23.57 -5.66 -16.32
C ASP A 119 24.03 -5.46 -14.85
N LEU A 120 23.95 -6.51 -14.02
CA LEU A 120 24.34 -6.43 -12.61
C LEU A 120 25.83 -6.73 -12.40
N PRO A 121 26.51 -6.01 -11.49
CA PRO A 121 27.89 -6.35 -11.13
C PRO A 121 27.96 -7.73 -10.47
N LYS A 122 29.09 -8.43 -10.66
CA LYS A 122 29.37 -9.70 -9.99
C LYS A 122 29.25 -9.53 -8.48
N SER A 123 28.28 -10.22 -7.88
CA SER A 123 27.91 -10.04 -6.48
C SER A 123 27.73 -11.39 -5.80
N ARG A 124 28.12 -11.49 -4.52
CA ARG A 124 27.86 -12.68 -3.70
C ARG A 124 26.36 -12.87 -3.44
N ALA A 125 25.64 -11.76 -3.23
CA ALA A 125 24.20 -11.74 -3.05
C ALA A 125 23.59 -10.54 -3.78
N VAL A 126 22.40 -10.74 -4.36
CA VAL A 126 21.60 -9.71 -5.02
C VAL A 126 20.21 -9.73 -4.38
N LEU A 127 19.78 -8.60 -3.83
CA LEU A 127 18.45 -8.42 -3.27
C LEU A 127 17.65 -7.55 -4.23
N LEU A 128 16.59 -8.12 -4.79
CA LEU A 128 15.77 -7.47 -5.82
C LEU A 128 14.52 -6.88 -5.17
N ASP A 129 14.50 -5.55 -5.05
CA ASP A 129 13.33 -4.78 -4.63
C ASP A 129 12.38 -4.54 -5.81
N ILE A 130 11.97 -5.64 -6.44
CA ILE A 130 11.10 -5.65 -7.62
C ILE A 130 9.95 -6.62 -7.44
N SER A 131 8.89 -6.42 -8.21
CA SER A 131 7.74 -7.30 -8.24
C SER A 131 8.04 -8.66 -8.91
N PRO A 132 7.22 -9.70 -8.68
CA PRO A 132 7.34 -11.00 -9.33
C PRO A 132 7.37 -10.94 -10.86
N TRP A 133 6.58 -10.07 -11.48
CA TRP A 133 6.53 -9.93 -12.94
C TRP A 133 7.78 -9.25 -13.50
N GLN A 134 8.32 -8.24 -12.84
CA GLN A 134 9.62 -7.65 -13.22
C GLN A 134 10.73 -8.69 -13.07
N PHE A 135 10.69 -9.49 -12.00
CA PHE A 135 11.66 -10.57 -11.79
C PHE A 135 11.60 -11.63 -12.88
N VAL A 136 10.39 -12.09 -13.26
CA VAL A 136 10.22 -13.03 -14.38
C VAL A 136 10.78 -12.44 -15.68
N ARG A 137 10.57 -11.15 -15.95
CA ARG A 137 11.11 -10.47 -17.13
C ARG A 137 12.65 -10.44 -17.12
N ILE A 138 13.25 -9.93 -16.04
CA ILE A 138 14.70 -9.74 -15.90
C ILE A 138 15.45 -11.07 -15.87
N ALA A 139 14.90 -12.07 -15.18
CA ALA A 139 15.53 -13.38 -15.05
C ALA A 139 15.34 -14.25 -16.31
N GLY A 140 14.28 -14.02 -17.09
CA GLY A 140 14.02 -14.69 -18.36
C GLY A 140 14.09 -16.21 -18.25
N ASN A 141 14.95 -16.82 -19.07
CA ASN A 141 15.12 -18.28 -19.15
C ASN A 141 16.02 -18.85 -18.05
N LYS A 142 16.64 -18.01 -17.21
CA LYS A 142 17.46 -18.47 -16.08
C LYS A 142 16.58 -19.10 -14.98
N LEU A 143 15.29 -18.75 -14.90
CA LEU A 143 14.36 -19.33 -13.92
C LEU A 143 13.94 -20.77 -14.27
N PRO A 144 13.95 -21.70 -13.30
CA PRO A 144 13.32 -23.00 -13.49
C PRO A 144 11.83 -22.87 -13.85
N ALA A 145 11.38 -23.60 -14.88
CA ALA A 145 10.04 -23.47 -15.44
C ALA A 145 8.89 -23.60 -14.40
N ARG A 146 9.06 -24.47 -13.39
CA ARG A 146 8.07 -24.61 -12.31
C ARG A 146 7.97 -23.37 -11.43
N TYR A 147 9.09 -22.72 -11.13
CA TYR A 147 9.12 -21.52 -10.30
C TYR A 147 8.60 -20.30 -11.07
N ARG A 148 9.01 -20.16 -12.33
CA ARG A 148 8.48 -19.13 -13.24
C ARG A 148 6.95 -19.16 -13.31
N ARG A 149 6.35 -20.33 -13.58
CA ARG A 149 4.89 -20.50 -13.62
C ARG A 149 4.18 -20.10 -12.31
N ARG A 150 4.83 -20.28 -11.16
CA ARG A 150 4.25 -19.84 -9.87
C ARG A 150 4.23 -18.31 -9.75
N LEU A 151 5.30 -17.65 -10.18
CA LEU A 151 5.36 -16.18 -10.17
C LEU A 151 4.42 -15.57 -11.22
N GLU A 152 4.25 -16.20 -12.38
CA GLU A 152 3.28 -15.79 -13.39
C GLU A 152 1.82 -15.94 -12.90
N GLY A 153 1.57 -16.84 -11.93
CA GLY A 153 0.28 -16.97 -11.25
C GLY A 153 0.07 -16.01 -10.08
N PHE A 154 1.04 -15.15 -9.76
CA PHE A 154 0.92 -14.15 -8.70
C PHE A 154 -0.13 -13.10 -9.09
N ARG A 155 -1.17 -12.92 -8.27
CA ARG A 155 -2.30 -12.06 -8.62
C ARG A 155 -2.03 -10.62 -8.25
N HIS A 156 -2.34 -9.72 -9.17
CA HIS A 156 -2.35 -8.27 -8.91
C HIS A 156 -3.52 -7.86 -8.02
N ALA A 157 -3.33 -6.80 -7.26
CA ALA A 157 -4.43 -6.07 -6.63
C ALA A 157 -5.13 -5.17 -7.66
N PRO A 158 -6.33 -4.63 -7.35
CA PRO A 158 -6.85 -3.47 -8.05
C PRO A 158 -5.83 -2.32 -8.08
N GLY A 159 -5.94 -1.48 -9.10
CA GLY A 159 -5.09 -0.30 -9.25
C GLY A 159 -5.66 0.92 -8.54
N ILE A 160 -4.97 2.06 -8.68
CA ILE A 160 -5.50 3.37 -8.27
C ILE A 160 -5.50 4.37 -9.44
N PHE A 161 -6.38 5.37 -9.34
CA PHE A 161 -6.25 6.63 -10.06
C PHE A 161 -5.94 7.71 -9.05
N LYS A 162 -4.84 8.45 -9.23
CA LYS A 162 -4.34 9.43 -8.26
C LYS A 162 -4.34 10.84 -8.87
N ILE A 163 -4.67 11.82 -8.05
CA ILE A 163 -4.57 13.24 -8.41
C ILE A 163 -3.85 13.98 -7.28
N ASP A 164 -2.82 14.72 -7.65
CA ASP A 164 -2.22 15.75 -6.80
C ASP A 164 -2.80 17.11 -7.17
N TYR A 165 -3.13 17.91 -6.17
CA TYR A 165 -3.70 19.24 -6.33
C TYR A 165 -2.81 20.29 -5.66
N ALA A 166 -2.66 21.42 -6.33
CA ALA A 166 -2.31 22.68 -5.69
C ALA A 166 -3.60 23.44 -5.41
N LEU A 167 -3.76 23.95 -4.20
CA LEU A 167 -4.97 24.61 -3.73
C LEU A 167 -4.67 26.04 -3.24
N SER A 168 -5.59 26.96 -3.47
CA SER A 168 -5.54 28.35 -3.01
C SER A 168 -5.98 28.53 -1.56
N ALA A 169 -6.62 27.52 -0.97
CA ALA A 169 -7.12 27.50 0.39
C ALA A 169 -7.25 26.05 0.90
N PRO A 170 -7.38 25.82 2.22
CA PRO A 170 -7.77 24.52 2.75
C PRO A 170 -9.12 24.07 2.18
N ILE A 171 -9.34 22.75 2.14
CA ILE A 171 -10.61 22.20 1.66
C ILE A 171 -11.75 22.60 2.60
N PRO A 172 -12.87 23.13 2.08
CA PRO A 172 -14.01 23.60 2.88
C PRO A 172 -14.88 22.42 3.35
N TRP A 173 -14.31 21.47 4.09
CA TRP A 173 -15.04 20.33 4.64
C TRP A 173 -16.25 20.79 5.46
N GLN A 174 -17.43 20.19 5.20
CA GLN A 174 -18.63 20.44 6.00
C GLN A 174 -18.44 19.98 7.46
N ALA A 175 -17.72 18.88 7.67
CA ALA A 175 -17.40 18.39 9.01
C ALA A 175 -16.11 19.02 9.54
N ASP A 176 -16.19 19.76 10.65
CA ASP A 176 -15.02 20.45 11.21
C ASP A 176 -13.87 19.52 11.61
N VAL A 177 -14.18 18.29 12.04
CA VAL A 177 -13.16 17.29 12.38
C VAL A 177 -12.26 16.95 11.19
N CYS A 178 -12.79 17.00 9.96
CA CYS A 178 -12.04 16.74 8.74
C CYS A 178 -11.01 17.85 8.46
N LYS A 179 -11.25 19.10 8.90
CA LYS A 179 -10.27 20.19 8.78
C LYS A 179 -9.01 19.96 9.61
N ARG A 180 -9.04 19.01 10.56
CA ARG A 180 -7.95 18.68 11.48
C ARG A 180 -7.35 17.28 11.23
N ALA A 181 -7.74 16.60 10.17
CA ALA A 181 -7.25 15.26 9.85
C ALA A 181 -6.11 15.32 8.82
N GLY A 182 -5.04 14.53 8.99
CA GLY A 182 -4.01 14.37 7.96
C GLY A 182 -4.48 13.56 6.75
N THR A 183 -5.32 12.56 7.02
CA THR A 183 -5.88 11.62 6.04
C THR A 183 -7.36 11.45 6.30
N ILE A 184 -8.16 11.42 5.24
CA ILE A 184 -9.62 11.25 5.28
C ILE A 184 -9.99 10.10 4.34
N HIS A 185 -10.78 9.16 4.87
CA HIS A 185 -11.38 8.07 4.12
C HIS A 185 -12.76 8.51 3.61
N LEU A 186 -12.81 9.03 2.39
CA LEU A 186 -14.02 9.67 1.85
C LEU A 186 -14.86 8.68 1.03
N GLY A 187 -15.93 8.16 1.63
CA GLY A 187 -16.84 7.24 0.93
C GLY A 187 -18.28 7.24 1.40
N GLY A 188 -18.67 8.16 2.30
CA GLY A 188 -19.98 8.18 2.92
C GLY A 188 -20.15 7.03 3.92
N THR A 189 -21.26 6.30 3.79
CA THR A 189 -21.59 5.22 4.72
C THR A 189 -20.78 3.93 4.49
N LEU A 190 -20.76 3.02 5.49
CA LEU A 190 -20.22 1.66 5.33
C LEU A 190 -20.76 0.97 4.06
N ASP A 191 -22.06 1.06 3.82
CA ASP A 191 -22.69 0.37 2.69
C ASP A 191 -22.34 1.04 1.35
N GLU A 192 -22.07 2.34 1.31
CA GLU A 192 -21.55 3.02 0.11
C GLU A 192 -20.12 2.55 -0.23
N ILE A 193 -19.23 2.53 0.77
CA ILE A 193 -17.85 2.06 0.59
C ILE A 193 -17.86 0.59 0.14
N ALA A 194 -18.64 -0.25 0.82
CA ALA A 194 -18.75 -1.66 0.48
C ALA A 194 -19.27 -1.89 -0.95
N ARG A 195 -20.27 -1.10 -1.40
CA ARG A 195 -20.76 -1.14 -2.78
C ARG A 195 -19.69 -0.71 -3.79
N ALA A 196 -18.94 0.35 -3.50
CA ALA A 196 -17.88 0.83 -4.38
C ALA A 196 -16.77 -0.23 -4.55
N GLU A 197 -16.24 -0.75 -3.45
CA GLU A 197 -15.18 -1.77 -3.47
C GLU A 197 -15.65 -3.07 -4.13
N ARG A 198 -16.91 -3.47 -3.94
CA ARG A 198 -17.49 -4.64 -4.61
C ARG A 198 -17.57 -4.45 -6.13
N LYS A 199 -17.89 -3.24 -6.62
CA LYS A 199 -17.87 -2.92 -8.06
C LYS A 199 -16.46 -3.05 -8.62
N ILE A 200 -15.46 -2.48 -7.93
CA ILE A 200 -14.05 -2.56 -8.31
C ILE A 200 -13.58 -4.03 -8.42
N ALA A 201 -13.90 -4.86 -7.43
CA ALA A 201 -13.55 -6.28 -7.44
C ALA A 201 -14.23 -7.07 -8.58
N ARG A 202 -15.32 -6.56 -9.15
CA ARG A 202 -16.01 -7.12 -10.33
C ARG A 202 -15.54 -6.48 -11.65
N GLY A 203 -14.49 -5.65 -11.62
CA GLY A 203 -13.99 -4.94 -12.79
C GLY A 203 -14.87 -3.78 -13.26
N GLN A 204 -15.78 -3.29 -12.40
CA GLN A 204 -16.73 -2.22 -12.71
C GLN A 204 -16.31 -0.90 -12.07
N ILE A 205 -16.64 0.23 -12.71
CA ILE A 205 -16.36 1.56 -12.18
C ILE A 205 -17.54 2.06 -11.33
N PRO A 206 -17.32 2.43 -10.06
CA PRO A 206 -18.35 3.06 -9.24
C PRO A 206 -18.57 4.52 -9.66
N GLU A 207 -19.82 4.96 -9.60
CA GLU A 207 -20.19 6.37 -9.79
C GLU A 207 -19.70 7.24 -8.63
N HIS A 208 -19.90 6.76 -7.40
CA HIS A 208 -19.35 7.34 -6.17
C HIS A 208 -18.21 6.47 -5.65
N PRO A 209 -16.95 6.76 -6.02
CA PRO A 209 -15.82 5.98 -5.55
C PRO A 209 -15.53 6.22 -4.07
N PHE A 210 -14.91 5.23 -3.43
CA PHE A 210 -14.13 5.47 -2.22
C PHE A 210 -12.87 6.25 -2.61
N VAL A 211 -12.60 7.36 -1.92
CA VAL A 211 -11.46 8.23 -2.16
C VAL A 211 -10.64 8.37 -0.88
N LEU A 212 -9.38 7.96 -0.91
CA LEU A 212 -8.43 8.31 0.14
C LEU A 212 -7.87 9.70 -0.14
N VAL A 213 -8.05 10.61 0.79
CA VAL A 213 -7.65 12.02 0.67
C VAL A 213 -6.61 12.32 1.73
N ALA A 214 -5.54 13.03 1.38
CA ALA A 214 -4.54 13.44 2.35
C ALA A 214 -4.06 14.88 2.14
N GLN A 215 -4.03 15.63 3.24
CA GLN A 215 -3.88 17.08 3.30
C GLN A 215 -2.73 17.47 4.24
N GLN A 216 -1.53 16.92 3.99
CA GLN A 216 -0.39 17.05 4.90
C GLN A 216 0.13 18.47 5.06
N SER A 217 -0.14 19.37 4.10
CA SER A 217 0.28 20.77 4.17
C SER A 217 -0.31 21.53 5.36
N LEU A 218 -1.41 21.04 5.96
CA LEU A 218 -1.96 21.58 7.21
C LEU A 218 -1.06 21.33 8.44
N PHE A 219 -0.14 20.37 8.34
CA PHE A 219 0.74 19.94 9.43
C PHE A 219 2.22 20.18 9.14
N ASP A 220 2.54 20.62 7.92
CA ASP A 220 3.89 20.90 7.46
C ASP A 220 3.87 22.01 6.42
N GLU A 221 4.11 23.24 6.89
CA GLU A 221 4.07 24.46 6.08
C GLU A 221 5.15 24.46 4.98
N THR A 222 6.20 23.63 5.08
CA THR A 222 7.22 23.54 4.03
C THR A 222 6.74 22.82 2.76
N ARG A 223 5.51 22.29 2.77
CA ARG A 223 4.93 21.51 1.67
C ARG A 223 4.23 22.35 0.62
N ALA A 224 3.93 23.62 0.91
CA ALA A 224 3.23 24.52 0.01
C ALA A 224 3.71 25.97 0.21
N PRO A 225 3.58 26.85 -0.80
CA PRO A 225 3.77 28.29 -0.60
C PRO A 225 2.83 28.85 0.47
N GLN A 226 3.19 29.99 1.07
CA GLN A 226 2.39 30.62 2.13
C GLN A 226 0.96 30.89 1.65
N GLY A 227 -0.03 30.46 2.45
CA GLY A 227 -1.45 30.61 2.15
C GLY A 227 -1.99 29.62 1.10
N GLN A 228 -1.15 28.76 0.53
CA GLN A 228 -1.55 27.71 -0.40
C GLN A 228 -1.42 26.33 0.26
N HIS A 229 -2.06 25.34 -0.34
CA HIS A 229 -2.09 23.98 0.19
C HIS A 229 -1.85 22.94 -0.90
N THR A 230 -1.21 21.84 -0.52
CA THR A 230 -1.15 20.63 -1.35
C THR A 230 -2.11 19.59 -0.83
N LEU A 231 -2.77 18.91 -1.75
CA LEU A 231 -3.62 17.75 -1.50
C LEU A 231 -3.19 16.62 -2.44
N TRP A 232 -3.19 15.38 -1.97
CA TRP A 232 -3.28 14.25 -2.88
C TRP A 232 -4.50 13.41 -2.55
N ALA A 233 -5.13 12.86 -3.57
CA ALA A 233 -6.24 11.95 -3.43
C ALA A 233 -6.10 10.79 -4.42
N TYR A 234 -6.56 9.60 -4.04
CA TYR A 234 -6.73 8.51 -4.99
C TYR A 234 -8.01 7.74 -4.73
N CYS A 235 -8.57 7.15 -5.78
CA CYS A 235 -9.60 6.13 -5.67
C CYS A 235 -9.10 4.78 -6.20
N HIS A 236 -9.74 3.71 -5.78
CA HIS A 236 -9.48 2.39 -6.35
C HIS A 236 -10.12 2.26 -7.73
N VAL A 237 -9.44 1.55 -8.63
CA VAL A 237 -9.90 1.22 -9.99
C VAL A 237 -9.57 -0.24 -10.30
N PRO A 238 -10.25 -0.89 -11.25
CA PRO A 238 -9.82 -2.20 -11.73
C PRO A 238 -8.35 -2.18 -12.19
N PHE A 239 -7.66 -3.30 -12.07
CA PHE A 239 -6.27 -3.43 -12.54
C PHE A 239 -6.14 -3.00 -14.00
N GLY A 240 -5.18 -2.11 -14.29
CA GLY A 240 -4.92 -1.62 -15.65
C GLY A 240 -6.02 -0.70 -16.21
N CYS A 241 -6.88 -0.13 -15.36
CA CYS A 241 -7.94 0.78 -15.79
C CYS A 241 -7.37 2.02 -16.49
N LYS A 242 -7.98 2.37 -17.63
CA LYS A 242 -7.62 3.54 -18.46
C LYS A 242 -8.62 4.70 -18.34
N ILE A 243 -9.62 4.57 -17.48
CA ILE A 243 -10.68 5.57 -17.34
C ILE A 243 -10.17 6.72 -16.46
N ASP A 244 -10.31 7.95 -16.93
CA ASP A 244 -10.06 9.15 -16.12
C ASP A 244 -11.14 9.24 -15.03
N MET A 245 -10.72 9.21 -13.77
CA MET A 245 -11.59 9.27 -12.59
C MET A 245 -11.72 10.68 -12.01
N SER A 246 -11.11 11.70 -12.62
CA SER A 246 -11.04 13.06 -12.06
C SER A 246 -12.40 13.65 -11.74
N GLU A 247 -13.34 13.62 -12.68
CA GLU A 247 -14.67 14.17 -12.44
C GLU A 247 -15.40 13.45 -11.29
N ARG A 248 -15.27 12.12 -11.21
CA ARG A 248 -15.89 11.32 -10.14
C ARG A 248 -15.25 11.58 -8.78
N MET A 249 -13.93 11.75 -8.75
CA MET A 249 -13.21 12.07 -7.52
C MET A 249 -13.52 13.49 -7.04
N GLU A 250 -13.50 14.48 -7.93
CA GLU A 250 -13.83 15.87 -7.60
C GLU A 250 -15.30 16.01 -7.19
N ALA A 251 -16.23 15.35 -7.89
CA ALA A 251 -17.64 15.30 -7.47
C ALA A 251 -17.81 14.64 -6.10
N GLN A 252 -17.06 13.59 -5.80
CA GLN A 252 -17.09 12.95 -4.50
C GLN A 252 -16.55 13.87 -3.40
N ILE A 253 -15.46 14.62 -3.63
CA ILE A 253 -14.95 15.60 -2.67
C ILE A 253 -15.96 16.74 -2.48
N GLU A 254 -16.49 17.30 -3.57
CA GLU A 254 -17.48 18.38 -3.56
C GLU A 254 -18.73 18.03 -2.76
N ARG A 255 -19.21 16.78 -2.87
CA ARG A 255 -20.36 16.29 -2.10
C ARG A 255 -20.21 16.49 -0.58
N PHE A 256 -18.98 16.47 -0.07
CA PHE A 256 -18.67 16.65 1.36
C PHE A 256 -17.93 17.96 1.68
N ALA A 257 -17.49 18.69 0.66
CA ALA A 257 -16.83 19.99 0.75
C ALA A 257 -17.25 20.90 -0.41
N PRO A 258 -18.48 21.45 -0.39
CA PRO A 258 -18.93 22.41 -1.40
C PRO A 258 -17.99 23.62 -1.45
N GLY A 259 -17.58 24.00 -2.65
CA GLY A 259 -16.54 25.01 -2.92
C GLY A 259 -15.14 24.42 -3.11
N PHE A 260 -14.96 23.10 -3.02
CA PHE A 260 -13.65 22.48 -3.24
C PHE A 260 -13.07 22.79 -4.63
N ARG A 261 -13.90 22.69 -5.69
CA ARG A 261 -13.44 22.98 -7.06
C ARG A 261 -12.90 24.41 -7.22
N ASP A 262 -13.46 25.37 -6.51
CA ASP A 262 -13.03 26.78 -6.53
C ASP A 262 -11.66 26.98 -5.86
N CYS A 263 -11.25 26.05 -5.00
CA CYS A 263 -9.92 26.07 -4.38
C CYS A 263 -8.82 25.55 -5.32
N ILE A 264 -9.14 24.88 -6.44
CA ILE A 264 -8.13 24.17 -7.24
C ILE A 264 -7.35 25.13 -8.14
N LEU A 265 -6.05 25.28 -7.88
CA LEU A 265 -5.11 26.02 -8.72
C LEU A 265 -4.54 25.16 -9.86
N ALA A 266 -4.19 23.90 -9.56
CA ALA A 266 -3.60 22.98 -10.53
C ALA A 266 -3.88 21.52 -10.18
N ARG A 267 -3.80 20.64 -11.18
CA ARG A 267 -4.00 19.19 -11.07
C ARG A 267 -2.86 18.45 -11.75
N HIS A 268 -2.37 17.41 -11.11
CA HIS A 268 -1.49 16.41 -11.72
C HIS A 268 -2.15 15.03 -11.57
N LYS A 269 -2.60 14.48 -12.70
CA LYS A 269 -3.35 13.22 -12.76
C LYS A 269 -2.41 12.07 -13.11
N MET A 270 -2.59 10.92 -12.45
CA MET A 270 -1.86 9.69 -12.76
C MET A 270 -2.85 8.52 -12.78
N GLY A 271 -3.01 7.92 -13.96
CA GLY A 271 -3.72 6.65 -14.11
C GLY A 271 -2.79 5.44 -13.93
N ALA A 272 -3.34 4.25 -14.11
CA ALA A 272 -2.59 2.99 -13.99
C ALA A 272 -1.32 2.95 -14.87
N VAL A 273 -1.41 3.45 -16.10
CA VAL A 273 -0.30 3.48 -17.06
C VAL A 273 0.79 4.46 -16.63
N ASP A 274 0.41 5.63 -16.12
CA ASP A 274 1.37 6.64 -15.65
C ASP A 274 2.14 6.15 -14.43
N LEU A 275 1.43 5.50 -13.49
CA LEU A 275 2.03 4.89 -12.31
C LEU A 275 3.03 3.80 -12.69
N GLU A 276 2.64 2.87 -13.56
CA GLU A 276 3.53 1.81 -14.03
C GLU A 276 4.75 2.35 -14.81
N LYS A 277 4.56 3.41 -15.61
CA LYS A 277 5.65 4.09 -16.31
C LYS A 277 6.63 4.75 -15.34
N SER A 278 6.12 5.35 -14.26
CA SER A 278 6.94 6.00 -13.23
C SER A 278 7.71 4.99 -12.37
N ASN A 279 7.08 3.83 -12.10
CA ASN A 279 7.67 2.75 -11.33
C ASN A 279 7.12 1.41 -11.85
N PRO A 280 7.93 0.58 -12.53
CA PRO A 280 7.50 -0.70 -13.09
C PRO A 280 6.98 -1.74 -12.07
N ASN A 281 7.20 -1.50 -10.76
CA ASN A 281 6.60 -2.28 -9.68
C ASN A 281 5.10 -1.97 -9.48
N LEU A 282 4.59 -0.87 -10.04
CA LEU A 282 3.19 -0.44 -9.91
C LEU A 282 2.35 -0.87 -11.13
N ALA A 283 2.60 -2.08 -11.63
CA ALA A 283 1.93 -2.57 -12.84
C ALA A 283 0.41 -2.49 -12.70
N GLY A 284 -0.26 -2.00 -13.75
CA GLY A 284 -1.71 -1.78 -13.74
C GLY A 284 -2.22 -0.87 -12.61
N GLY A 285 -1.35 -0.06 -11.99
CA GLY A 285 -1.65 0.82 -10.87
C GLY A 285 -1.66 0.12 -9.49
N ASP A 286 -1.25 -1.15 -9.38
CA ASP A 286 -1.21 -1.90 -8.13
C ASP A 286 -0.15 -1.35 -7.18
N ILE A 287 -0.57 -0.61 -6.15
CA ILE A 287 0.30 -0.07 -5.10
C ILE A 287 0.47 -1.01 -3.90
N SER A 288 -0.21 -2.15 -3.88
CA SER A 288 -0.18 -3.14 -2.79
C SER A 288 0.91 -4.21 -2.99
N GLY A 289 1.51 -4.25 -4.19
CA GLY A 289 2.50 -5.25 -4.58
C GLY A 289 1.90 -6.64 -4.70
N GLY A 290 0.62 -6.73 -5.12
CA GLY A 290 -0.16 -7.96 -5.26
C GLY A 290 -1.43 -7.99 -4.41
N ALA A 291 -2.36 -8.83 -4.82
CA ALA A 291 -3.60 -9.11 -4.11
C ALA A 291 -3.38 -9.52 -2.65
N THR A 292 -4.26 -9.05 -1.79
CA THR A 292 -4.25 -9.17 -0.32
C THR A 292 -5.25 -10.23 0.19
N ASN A 293 -5.70 -11.13 -0.69
CA ASN A 293 -6.54 -12.26 -0.27
C ASN A 293 -5.74 -13.24 0.62
N LEU A 294 -6.43 -13.93 1.52
CA LEU A 294 -5.80 -14.82 2.51
C LEU A 294 -4.80 -15.81 1.90
N ALA A 295 -5.16 -16.47 0.80
CA ALA A 295 -4.30 -17.45 0.14
C ALA A 295 -2.98 -16.81 -0.32
N GLN A 296 -3.04 -15.63 -0.93
CA GLN A 296 -1.84 -14.94 -1.38
C GLN A 296 -1.06 -14.31 -0.22
N LEU A 297 -1.70 -13.78 0.82
CA LEU A 297 -0.97 -13.27 1.99
C LEU A 297 -0.09 -14.35 2.64
N ILE A 298 -0.59 -15.58 2.73
CA ILE A 298 0.18 -16.74 3.24
C ILE A 298 1.26 -17.16 2.23
N ALA A 299 0.93 -17.17 0.94
CA ALA A 299 1.78 -17.72 -0.11
C ALA A 299 2.59 -16.67 -0.90
N ARG A 300 2.74 -15.41 -0.42
CA ARG A 300 3.46 -14.37 -1.18
C ARG A 300 4.97 -14.45 -0.96
N PRO A 301 5.82 -14.30 -2.01
CA PRO A 301 5.46 -14.37 -3.43
C PRO A 301 5.20 -15.81 -3.87
N ILE A 302 5.75 -16.79 -3.13
CA ILE A 302 5.42 -18.21 -3.22
C ILE A 302 5.31 -18.81 -1.81
N LEU A 303 4.52 -19.88 -1.67
CA LEU A 303 4.46 -20.64 -0.42
C LEU A 303 5.81 -21.31 -0.14
N SER A 304 6.52 -20.83 0.88
CA SER A 304 7.88 -21.27 1.21
C SER A 304 8.22 -20.92 2.66
N PRO A 305 9.00 -21.76 3.38
CA PRO A 305 9.55 -21.40 4.69
C PRO A 305 10.61 -20.28 4.60
N THR A 306 11.12 -20.00 3.40
CA THR A 306 12.04 -18.90 3.11
C THR A 306 11.52 -18.12 1.90
N PRO A 307 10.48 -17.28 2.07
CA PRO A 307 9.75 -16.65 0.96
C PRO A 307 10.58 -15.61 0.18
N TYR A 308 11.69 -15.15 0.75
CA TYR A 308 12.62 -14.20 0.14
C TYR A 308 13.63 -14.86 -0.80
N ARG A 309 13.88 -16.17 -0.67
CA ARG A 309 14.91 -16.86 -1.45
C ARG A 309 14.34 -17.37 -2.77
N THR A 310 15.11 -17.20 -3.84
CA THR A 310 14.76 -17.75 -5.15
C THR A 310 15.54 -19.05 -5.42
N PRO A 311 15.17 -19.83 -6.45
CA PRO A 311 15.98 -20.98 -6.88
C PRO A 311 17.35 -20.59 -7.44
N LEU A 312 17.54 -19.33 -7.83
CA LEU A 312 18.82 -18.84 -8.34
C LEU A 312 19.77 -18.59 -7.16
N PRO A 313 20.97 -19.18 -7.16
CA PRO A 313 21.94 -18.97 -6.08
C PRO A 313 22.26 -17.49 -5.87
N GLY A 314 22.24 -17.05 -4.61
CA GLY A 314 22.56 -15.66 -4.25
C GLY A 314 21.49 -14.63 -4.60
N ILE A 315 20.35 -15.00 -5.20
CA ILE A 315 19.29 -14.06 -5.59
C ILE A 315 18.11 -14.13 -4.62
N TYR A 316 17.70 -12.96 -4.13
CA TYR A 316 16.64 -12.77 -3.16
C TYR A 316 15.61 -11.74 -3.65
N LEU A 317 14.35 -11.89 -3.25
CA LEU A 317 13.28 -10.91 -3.44
C LEU A 317 13.01 -10.18 -2.13
N CYS A 318 12.83 -8.87 -2.18
CA CYS A 318 12.66 -8.05 -0.98
C CYS A 318 11.61 -6.93 -1.10
N SER A 319 10.77 -6.97 -2.13
CA SER A 319 9.73 -5.97 -2.36
C SER A 319 8.46 -6.18 -1.54
N ALA A 320 7.51 -5.26 -1.69
CA ALA A 320 6.15 -5.37 -1.15
C ALA A 320 5.43 -6.67 -1.56
N SER A 321 5.88 -7.37 -2.62
CA SER A 321 5.34 -8.68 -3.00
C SER A 321 5.82 -9.83 -2.14
N THR A 322 6.78 -9.60 -1.25
CA THR A 322 7.21 -10.56 -0.23
C THR A 322 6.56 -10.25 1.13
N PRO A 323 6.54 -11.20 2.08
CA PRO A 323 5.96 -10.93 3.39
C PRO A 323 6.77 -9.87 4.16
N PRO A 324 6.14 -9.09 5.07
CA PRO A 324 4.73 -9.16 5.45
C PRO A 324 3.77 -8.54 4.42
N GLY A 325 4.28 -7.80 3.43
CA GLY A 325 3.48 -7.29 2.32
C GLY A 325 3.73 -5.82 2.02
N GLY A 326 2.71 -5.17 1.46
CA GLY A 326 2.73 -3.73 1.20
C GLY A 326 2.67 -2.90 2.48
N GLY A 327 3.17 -1.67 2.37
CA GLY A 327 3.29 -0.71 3.46
C GLY A 327 4.70 -0.14 3.56
N VAL A 328 4.85 0.99 4.27
CA VAL A 328 6.12 1.70 4.39
C VAL A 328 6.82 1.32 5.71
N HIS A 329 7.02 0.01 5.93
CA HIS A 329 7.58 -0.53 7.18
C HIS A 329 9.00 -1.13 7.04
N GLY A 330 9.53 -1.28 5.81
CA GLY A 330 10.93 -1.71 5.56
C GLY A 330 11.25 -3.21 5.81
N MET A 331 10.27 -3.98 6.29
CA MET A 331 10.52 -5.35 6.79
C MET A 331 10.79 -6.38 5.69
N CYS A 332 10.27 -6.18 4.48
CA CYS A 332 10.55 -7.06 3.34
C CYS A 332 12.06 -7.06 3.03
N GLY A 333 12.66 -5.87 2.96
CA GLY A 333 14.11 -5.64 2.88
C GLY A 333 14.88 -6.29 4.02
N TYR A 334 14.46 -6.02 5.26
CA TYR A 334 15.10 -6.56 6.46
C TYR A 334 15.16 -8.09 6.46
N HIS A 335 14.05 -8.76 6.22
CA HIS A 335 13.99 -10.23 6.26
C HIS A 335 14.74 -10.89 5.10
N ALA A 336 14.72 -10.28 3.92
CA ALA A 336 15.54 -10.73 2.80
C ALA A 336 17.04 -10.60 3.10
N ALA A 337 17.47 -9.49 3.70
CA ALA A 337 18.86 -9.30 4.14
C ALA A 337 19.27 -10.35 5.20
N ARG A 338 18.40 -10.62 6.19
CA ARG A 338 18.61 -11.70 7.16
C ARG A 338 18.74 -13.08 6.51
N ALA A 339 17.93 -13.36 5.48
CA ALA A 339 18.01 -14.61 4.73
C ALA A 339 19.34 -14.73 3.96
N ALA A 340 19.77 -13.65 3.30
CA ALA A 340 21.05 -13.60 2.59
C ALA A 340 22.25 -13.78 3.53
N LEU A 341 22.24 -13.11 4.69
CA LEU A 341 23.25 -13.27 5.73
C LEU A 341 23.38 -14.73 6.18
N LYS A 342 22.26 -15.41 6.44
CA LYS A 342 22.27 -16.80 6.95
C LYS A 342 22.69 -17.85 5.91
N LYS A 343 22.53 -17.57 4.61
CA LYS A 343 22.63 -18.59 3.55
C LYS A 343 23.75 -18.36 2.54
N THR A 344 24.25 -17.13 2.40
CA THR A 344 25.19 -16.78 1.34
C THR A 344 26.37 -15.95 1.84
N LEU A 345 26.14 -15.10 2.85
CA LEU A 345 27.18 -14.20 3.36
C LEU A 345 27.83 -14.69 4.67
N SER A 346 27.24 -15.68 5.33
CA SER A 346 27.79 -16.37 6.51
C SER A 346 28.99 -17.24 6.17
#